data_AF-A0A3D4EG33-F1
#
_entry.id   AF-A0A3D4EG33-F1
#
_cell.length_a   1.000
_cell.length_b   1.000
_cell.length_c   1.000
_cell.angle_alpha   90.00
_cell.angle_beta   90.00
_cell.angle_gamma   90.00
#
_symmetry.space_group_name_H-M   'P 1'
#
loop_
_entity.id
_entity.type
_entity.pdbx_description
1 polymer ?
#
loop_
_entity_poly.entity_id
_entity_poly.type
_entity_poly.pdbx_seq_one_letter_code
_entity_poly.pdbx_strand_id
1 'polypeptide(L)'
;MKNVFGYPYSKTEDMPCDGARFITNRADAALKKEIDDVFGKALETSSKANLPGWLKTLKLICYVGAIIVAFSLLRNLGELTLAEMYGNAPAIFYGGGVCLVLWAALFCVEKLKYKKVDDSGEIDKALESMEELNLRSEEQLGIPHDHKKVDVLSFHYTEKNGKVKIKEELFYKHMNNEMKLFRNGDDLCLADIDSVYSFPIADIKKYVLKKKKANMDEWNKDVPFNKGEYKQYKITSNDYGTIFCRYYAMQISDVFGEYELFFPEYELAQFKAIADVPVEKE
;
A
#
# COMPACT_ATOMS: atom_id res chain seq x y z
N MET A 1 -19.21 -8.87 -14.63
CA MET A 1 -18.62 -7.53 -14.45
C MET A 1 -17.15 -7.72 -14.13
N LYS A 2 -16.27 -7.04 -14.85
CA LYS A 2 -14.81 -7.07 -14.65
C LYS A 2 -14.36 -5.88 -13.83
N ASN A 3 -13.28 -5.99 -13.07
CA ASN A 3 -12.75 -4.82 -12.35
C ASN A 3 -11.66 -4.13 -13.17
N VAL A 4 -11.71 -2.81 -13.32
CA VAL A 4 -10.74 -2.03 -14.11
C VAL A 4 -9.30 -2.31 -13.67
N PHE A 5 -9.04 -2.36 -12.36
CA PHE A 5 -7.73 -2.67 -11.79
C PHE A 5 -7.68 -4.10 -11.23
N GLY A 6 -8.46 -5.00 -11.82
CA GLY A 6 -8.36 -6.44 -11.61
C GLY A 6 -7.28 -7.03 -12.52
N TYR A 7 -6.35 -7.77 -11.94
CA TYR A 7 -5.26 -8.42 -12.65
C TYR A 7 -5.46 -9.94 -12.63
N PRO A 8 -5.63 -10.60 -13.78
CA PRO A 8 -5.70 -12.05 -13.84
C PRO A 8 -4.39 -12.65 -13.32
N TYR A 9 -4.46 -13.49 -12.30
CA TYR A 9 -3.28 -14.12 -11.74
C TYR A 9 -2.73 -15.20 -12.68
N SER A 10 -1.47 -15.04 -13.06
CA SER A 10 -0.68 -16.02 -13.80
C SER A 10 0.63 -16.29 -13.06
N LYS A 11 1.17 -17.50 -13.20
CA LYS A 11 2.46 -17.90 -12.62
C LYS A 11 3.65 -17.62 -13.54
N THR A 12 3.39 -17.39 -14.82
CA THR A 12 4.39 -17.44 -15.89
C THR A 12 4.54 -16.12 -16.63
N GLU A 13 3.50 -15.28 -16.62
CA GLU A 13 3.45 -14.05 -17.40
C GLU A 13 2.69 -12.99 -16.60
N ASP A 14 3.09 -11.73 -16.73
CA ASP A 14 2.32 -10.60 -16.21
C ASP A 14 1.15 -10.32 -17.15
N MET A 15 -0.05 -10.51 -16.62
CA MET A 15 -1.27 -10.26 -17.37
C MET A 15 -1.65 -8.78 -17.24
N PRO A 16 -2.07 -8.11 -18.34
CA PRO A 16 -2.59 -6.76 -18.25
C PRO A 16 -3.84 -6.72 -17.37
N CYS A 17 -4.10 -5.58 -16.75
CA CYS A 17 -5.35 -5.37 -16.04
C CYS A 17 -6.55 -5.42 -16.98
N ASP A 18 -7.69 -5.84 -16.46
CA ASP A 18 -8.96 -5.92 -17.18
C ASP A 18 -9.39 -4.56 -17.78
N GLY A 19 -8.94 -3.46 -17.18
CA GLY A 19 -9.17 -2.08 -17.61
C GLY A 19 -8.15 -1.52 -18.59
N ALA A 20 -7.20 -2.32 -19.10
CA ALA A 20 -6.15 -1.84 -20.02
C ALA A 20 -6.70 -1.15 -21.29
N ARG A 21 -7.96 -1.41 -21.64
CA ARG A 21 -8.66 -0.77 -22.76
C ARG A 21 -9.05 0.69 -22.53
N PHE A 22 -9.20 1.09 -21.27
CA PHE A 22 -9.53 2.48 -20.90
C PHE A 22 -8.30 3.37 -20.95
N ILE A 23 -7.11 2.82 -21.25
CA ILE A 23 -5.88 3.58 -21.32
C ILE A 23 -5.87 4.39 -22.61
N THR A 24 -5.95 5.71 -22.46
CA THR A 24 -5.98 6.68 -23.56
C THR A 24 -4.66 7.37 -23.78
N ASN A 25 -3.77 7.35 -22.79
CA ASN A 25 -2.41 7.87 -22.92
C ASN A 25 -1.43 7.00 -22.12
N ARG A 26 -0.18 6.92 -22.59
CA ARG A 26 0.89 6.16 -21.95
C ARG A 26 2.22 6.90 -22.05
N ALA A 27 3.06 6.68 -21.06
CA ALA A 27 4.45 7.07 -21.09
C ALA A 27 5.13 6.49 -22.33
N ASP A 28 5.95 7.31 -22.98
CA ASP A 28 6.77 6.83 -24.09
C ASP A 28 7.89 5.90 -23.59
N ALA A 29 8.61 5.29 -24.53
CA ALA A 29 9.68 4.36 -24.18
C ALA A 29 10.83 5.01 -23.40
N ALA A 30 11.05 6.32 -23.56
CA ALA A 30 12.10 7.05 -22.86
C ALA A 30 11.70 7.28 -21.40
N LEU A 31 10.49 7.79 -21.16
CA LEU A 31 9.96 7.99 -19.82
C LEU A 31 9.80 6.65 -19.09
N LYS A 32 9.32 5.60 -19.76
CA LYS A 32 9.23 4.26 -19.15
C LYS A 32 10.58 3.74 -18.67
N LYS A 33 11.63 3.91 -19.48
CA LYS A 33 12.98 3.52 -19.08
C LYS A 33 13.47 4.35 -17.89
N GLU A 34 13.18 5.65 -17.89
CA GLU A 34 13.53 6.52 -16.78
C GLU A 34 12.81 6.14 -15.48
N ILE A 35 11.52 5.78 -15.57
CA ILE A 35 10.74 5.22 -14.47
C ILE A 35 11.46 4.00 -13.90
N ASP A 36 11.80 3.02 -14.73
CA ASP A 36 12.50 1.80 -14.30
C ASP A 36 13.86 2.12 -13.64
N ASP A 37 14.64 3.04 -14.21
CA ASP A 37 15.96 3.44 -13.71
C ASP A 37 15.87 4.17 -12.35
N VAL A 38 14.90 5.08 -12.18
CA VAL A 38 14.69 5.83 -10.92
C VAL A 38 14.19 4.91 -9.82
N PHE A 39 13.20 4.06 -10.09
CA PHE A 39 12.72 3.07 -9.11
C PHE A 39 13.82 2.06 -8.75
N GLY A 40 14.63 1.62 -9.72
CA GLY A 40 15.77 0.74 -9.48
C GLY A 40 16.78 1.36 -8.51
N LYS A 41 17.14 2.64 -8.71
CA LYS A 41 18.03 3.39 -7.80
C LYS A 41 17.41 3.58 -6.42
N ALA A 42 16.13 3.91 -6.34
CA ALA A 42 15.43 4.08 -5.05
C ALA A 42 15.43 2.77 -4.25
N LEU A 43 15.20 1.62 -4.91
CA LEU A 43 15.30 0.30 -4.29
C LEU A 43 16.73 -0.01 -3.81
N GLU A 44 17.75 0.34 -4.59
CA GLU A 44 19.15 0.17 -4.20
C GLU A 44 19.51 1.02 -2.98
N THR A 45 19.14 2.31 -2.98
CA THR A 45 19.34 3.23 -1.85
C THR A 45 18.63 2.72 -0.59
N SER A 46 17.37 2.28 -0.73
CA SER A 46 16.61 1.67 0.36
C SER A 46 17.30 0.41 0.90
N SER A 47 17.82 -0.45 0.02
CA SER A 47 18.56 -1.66 0.40
C SER A 47 19.85 -1.33 1.16
N LYS A 48 20.61 -0.30 0.74
CA LYS A 48 21.81 0.17 1.44
C LYS A 48 21.49 0.68 2.85
N ALA A 49 20.42 1.47 2.97
CA ALA A 49 19.96 2.08 4.21
C ALA A 49 19.40 1.06 5.21
N ASN A 50 18.93 -0.10 4.73
CA ASN A 50 18.30 -1.13 5.55
C ASN A 50 19.23 -2.28 5.95
N LEU A 51 18.82 -3.03 6.98
CA LEU A 51 19.41 -4.34 7.26
C LEU A 51 18.97 -5.38 6.20
N PRO A 52 19.85 -6.32 5.82
CA PRO A 52 19.47 -7.51 5.07
C PRO A 52 18.31 -8.27 5.74
N GLY A 53 17.44 -8.90 4.94
CA GLY A 53 16.21 -9.54 5.43
C GLY A 53 16.42 -10.52 6.59
N TRP A 54 17.44 -11.39 6.52
CA TRP A 54 17.73 -12.34 7.59
C TRP A 54 18.15 -11.68 8.91
N LEU A 55 18.83 -10.52 8.86
CA LEU A 55 19.18 -9.73 10.05
C LEU A 55 17.96 -9.02 10.62
N LYS A 56 17.02 -8.57 9.78
CA LYS A 56 15.72 -8.07 10.24
C LYS A 56 14.92 -9.15 10.98
N THR A 57 14.89 -10.36 10.43
CA THR A 57 14.24 -11.53 11.08
C THR A 57 14.91 -11.88 12.40
N LEU A 58 16.24 -11.95 12.44
CA LEU A 58 16.98 -12.21 13.67
C LEU A 58 16.72 -11.14 14.73
N LYS A 59 16.76 -9.86 14.35
CA LYS A 59 16.41 -8.73 15.22
C LYS A 59 15.01 -8.91 15.82
N LEU A 60 14.01 -9.28 15.01
CA LEU A 60 12.64 -9.53 15.50
C LEU A 60 12.58 -10.70 16.49
N ILE A 61 13.25 -11.82 16.21
CA ILE A 61 13.30 -12.98 17.11
C ILE A 61 13.94 -12.58 18.46
N CYS A 62 15.05 -11.86 18.42
CA CYS A 62 15.72 -11.35 19.62
C CYS A 62 14.83 -10.39 20.41
N TYR A 63 14.09 -9.51 19.74
CA TYR A 63 13.13 -8.62 20.38
C TYR A 63 12.02 -9.38 21.12
N VAL A 64 11.37 -10.32 20.42
CA VAL A 64 10.29 -11.16 20.99
C VAL A 64 10.81 -12.00 22.14
N GLY A 65 12.00 -12.62 21.99
CA GLY A 65 12.65 -13.37 23.06
C GLY A 65 12.89 -12.52 24.31
N ALA A 66 13.40 -11.30 24.15
CA ALA A 66 13.60 -10.37 25.26
C ALA A 66 12.26 -9.97 25.93
N ILE A 67 11.21 -9.73 25.15
CA ILE A 67 9.87 -9.42 25.69
C ILE A 67 9.29 -10.59 26.48
N ILE A 68 9.38 -11.81 25.97
CA ILE A 68 8.87 -13.01 26.66
C ILE A 68 9.54 -13.13 28.03
N VAL A 69 10.87 -12.99 28.09
CA VAL A 69 11.62 -13.02 29.36
C VAL A 69 11.19 -11.89 30.29
N ALA A 70 11.08 -10.65 29.78
CA ALA A 70 10.63 -9.51 30.58
C ALA A 70 9.23 -9.73 31.16
N PHE A 71 8.29 -10.26 30.37
CA PHE A 71 6.93 -10.55 30.80
C PHE A 71 6.87 -11.68 31.84
N SER A 72 7.67 -12.74 31.64
CA SER A 72 7.81 -13.82 32.63
C SER A 72 8.36 -13.33 33.96
N LEU A 73 9.33 -12.41 33.95
CA LEU A 73 9.85 -11.80 35.18
C LEU A 73 8.78 -10.95 35.86
N LEU A 74 8.12 -10.05 35.12
CA LEU A 74 7.06 -9.18 35.65
C LEU A 74 5.92 -9.96 36.31
N ARG A 75 5.50 -11.08 35.70
CA ARG A 75 4.43 -11.93 36.25
C ARG A 75 4.82 -12.57 37.58
N ASN A 76 6.08 -12.98 37.74
CA ASN A 76 6.54 -13.73 38.90
C ASN A 76 7.05 -12.84 40.04
N LEU A 77 7.28 -11.54 39.79
CA LEU A 77 7.71 -10.57 40.82
C LEU A 77 6.73 -10.41 42.00
N GLY A 78 5.46 -10.81 41.84
CA GLY A 78 4.47 -10.82 42.93
C GLY A 78 4.55 -12.03 43.86
N GLU A 79 5.24 -13.09 43.44
CA GLU A 79 5.28 -14.39 44.15
C GLU A 79 6.71 -14.81 44.54
N LEU A 80 7.71 -14.41 43.76
CA LEU A 80 9.12 -14.79 43.94
C LEU A 80 10.03 -13.55 43.89
N THR A 81 11.06 -13.55 44.72
CA THR A 81 12.13 -12.57 44.62
C THR A 81 12.98 -12.81 43.36
N LEU A 82 13.67 -11.78 42.86
CA LEU A 82 14.58 -11.90 41.71
C LEU A 82 15.67 -12.97 41.92
N ALA A 83 16.17 -13.12 43.14
CA ALA A 83 17.18 -14.11 43.48
C ALA A 83 16.63 -15.55 43.38
N GLU A 84 15.40 -15.78 43.83
CA GLU A 84 14.73 -17.08 43.72
C GLU A 84 14.40 -17.43 42.26
N MET A 85 13.91 -16.45 41.48
CA MET A 85 13.68 -16.64 40.04
C MET A 85 14.97 -16.98 39.30
N TYR A 86 16.06 -16.29 39.62
CA TYR A 86 17.39 -16.56 39.04
C TYR A 86 17.92 -17.92 39.47
N GLY A 87 17.75 -18.32 40.73
CA GLY A 87 18.13 -19.64 41.21
C GLY A 87 17.36 -20.78 40.53
N ASN A 88 16.06 -20.56 40.26
CA ASN A 88 15.19 -21.56 39.63
C ASN A 88 15.47 -21.75 38.13
N ALA A 89 15.76 -20.67 37.40
CA ALA A 89 15.92 -20.73 35.95
C ALA A 89 16.97 -19.73 35.41
N PRO A 90 18.25 -19.88 35.77
CA PRO A 90 19.29 -18.92 35.39
C PRO A 90 19.48 -18.83 33.87
N ALA A 91 19.24 -19.92 33.14
CA ALA A 91 19.32 -19.97 31.68
C ALA A 91 18.37 -18.94 30.99
N ILE A 92 17.23 -18.63 31.61
CA ILE A 92 16.26 -17.65 31.08
C ILE A 92 16.84 -16.23 31.15
N PHE A 93 17.58 -15.91 32.21
CA PHE A 93 18.23 -14.60 32.37
C PHE A 93 19.36 -14.42 31.34
N TYR A 94 20.19 -15.44 31.15
CA TYR A 94 21.25 -15.40 30.13
C TYR A 94 20.66 -15.33 28.71
N GLY A 95 19.64 -16.14 28.41
CA GLY A 95 18.95 -16.10 27.13
C GLY A 95 18.32 -14.73 26.85
N GLY A 96 17.58 -14.18 27.82
CA GLY A 96 16.99 -12.85 27.72
C GLY A 96 18.02 -11.74 27.55
N GLY A 97 19.13 -11.79 28.30
CA GLY A 97 20.23 -10.85 28.18
C GLY A 97 20.89 -10.88 26.80
N VAL A 98 21.18 -12.07 26.26
CA VAL A 98 21.74 -12.23 24.91
C VAL A 98 20.76 -11.71 23.85
N CYS A 99 19.48 -12.05 23.97
CA CYS A 99 18.44 -11.54 23.08
C CYS A 99 18.37 -10.00 23.09
N LEU A 100 18.39 -9.38 24.28
CA LEU A 100 18.35 -7.92 24.42
C LEU A 100 19.58 -7.26 23.79
N VAL A 101 20.78 -7.78 24.06
CA VAL A 101 22.05 -7.22 23.54
C VAL A 101 22.11 -7.36 22.02
N LEU A 102 21.76 -8.52 21.47
CA LEU A 102 21.73 -8.74 20.02
C LEU A 102 20.70 -7.84 19.34
N TRP A 103 19.51 -7.71 19.91
CA TRP A 103 18.50 -6.78 19.39
C TRP A 103 19.01 -5.34 19.39
N ALA A 104 19.60 -4.88 20.50
CA ALA A 104 20.13 -3.53 20.63
C ALA A 104 21.27 -3.27 19.63
N ALA A 105 22.19 -4.23 19.47
CA ALA A 105 23.27 -4.13 18.49
C ALA A 105 22.73 -4.00 17.06
N LEU A 106 21.76 -4.84 16.67
CA LEU A 106 21.15 -4.78 15.34
C LEU A 106 20.36 -3.49 15.13
N PHE A 107 19.65 -3.01 16.16
CA PHE A 107 18.97 -1.71 16.13
C PHE A 107 19.95 -0.56 15.90
N CYS A 108 21.08 -0.55 16.63
CA CYS A 108 22.12 0.46 16.45
C CYS A 108 22.75 0.38 15.05
N VAL A 109 23.07 -0.81 14.54
CA VAL A 109 23.63 -0.99 13.19
C VAL A 109 22.66 -0.48 12.12
N GLU A 110 21.37 -0.78 12.25
CA GLU A 110 20.35 -0.27 11.32
C GLU A 110 20.29 1.26 11.34
N LYS A 111 20.28 1.87 12.53
CA LYS A 111 20.29 3.33 12.67
C LYS A 111 21.56 3.97 12.09
N LEU A 112 22.72 3.34 12.29
CA LEU A 112 23.98 3.81 11.72
C LEU A 112 24.02 3.68 10.19
N LYS A 113 23.49 2.58 9.63
CA LYS A 113 23.37 2.40 8.17
C LYS A 113 22.45 3.44 7.56
N TYR A 114 21.26 3.61 8.14
CA TYR A 114 20.32 4.63 7.69
C TYR A 114 20.98 6.00 7.74
N LYS A 115 21.53 6.40 8.89
CA LYS A 115 22.22 7.68 9.05
C LYS A 115 23.38 7.87 8.06
N LYS A 116 24.16 6.82 7.77
CA LYS A 116 25.27 6.91 6.81
C LYS A 116 24.79 7.19 5.38
N VAL A 117 23.66 6.63 4.97
CA VAL A 117 23.06 6.85 3.64
C VAL A 117 22.29 8.18 3.60
N ASP A 118 21.70 8.58 4.71
CA ASP A 118 21.07 9.88 4.90
C ASP A 118 22.11 11.02 4.82
N ASP A 119 23.20 10.92 5.60
CA ASP A 119 24.32 11.86 5.61
C ASP A 119 25.04 11.95 4.24
N SER A 120 24.90 10.95 3.35
CA SER A 120 25.46 11.00 1.99
C SER A 120 24.58 11.77 1.00
N GLY A 121 23.35 12.13 1.40
CA GLY A 121 22.34 12.77 0.55
C GLY A 121 21.77 11.84 -0.53
N GLU A 122 22.06 10.54 -0.50
CA GLU A 122 21.51 9.57 -1.46
C GLU A 122 19.99 9.42 -1.31
N ILE A 123 19.45 9.57 -0.09
CA ILE A 123 18.01 9.52 0.17
C ILE A 123 17.33 10.75 -0.44
N ASP A 124 17.82 11.95 -0.13
CA ASP A 124 17.26 13.20 -0.66
C ASP A 124 17.30 13.23 -2.18
N LYS A 125 18.42 12.85 -2.80
CA LYS A 125 18.52 12.77 -4.26
C LYS A 125 17.55 11.77 -4.87
N ALA A 126 17.30 10.65 -4.20
CA ALA A 126 16.32 9.67 -4.68
C ALA A 126 14.89 10.22 -4.60
N LEU A 127 14.56 10.94 -3.52
CA LEU A 127 13.27 11.61 -3.35
C LEU A 127 13.06 12.72 -4.40
N GLU A 128 14.07 13.60 -4.58
CA GLU A 128 14.06 14.64 -5.61
C GLU A 128 13.88 14.03 -7.01
N SER A 129 14.62 12.95 -7.32
CA SER A 129 14.49 12.27 -8.62
C SER A 129 13.09 11.68 -8.84
N MET A 130 12.45 11.15 -7.79
CA MET A 130 11.07 10.65 -7.87
C MET A 130 10.05 11.78 -8.07
N GLU A 131 10.25 12.92 -7.41
CA GLU A 131 9.39 14.10 -7.55
C GLU A 131 9.51 14.72 -8.95
N GLU A 132 10.73 14.92 -9.45
CA GLU A 132 10.99 15.40 -10.81
C GLU A 132 10.40 14.46 -11.86
N LEU A 133 10.55 13.15 -11.67
CA LEU A 133 9.97 12.14 -12.55
C LEU A 133 8.43 12.21 -12.54
N ASN A 134 7.82 12.39 -11.37
CA ASN A 134 6.37 12.50 -11.27
C ASN A 134 5.85 13.75 -12.01
N LEU A 135 6.52 14.90 -11.87
CA LEU A 135 6.16 16.12 -12.58
C LEU A 135 6.30 15.95 -14.10
N ARG A 136 7.39 15.35 -14.56
CA ARG A 136 7.62 15.07 -15.99
C ARG A 136 6.58 14.10 -16.56
N SER A 137 6.21 13.08 -15.79
CA SER A 137 5.13 12.16 -16.12
C SER A 137 3.81 12.91 -16.28
N GLU A 138 3.48 13.81 -15.35
CA GLU A 138 2.27 14.64 -15.45
C GLU A 138 2.24 15.50 -16.71
N GLU A 139 3.34 16.17 -17.02
CA GLU A 139 3.47 16.98 -18.24
C GLU A 139 3.32 16.13 -19.52
N GLN A 140 4.02 15.00 -19.61
CA GLN A 140 3.97 14.14 -20.79
C GLN A 140 2.59 13.50 -20.98
N LEU A 141 1.96 13.09 -19.88
CA LEU A 141 0.65 12.44 -19.91
C LEU A 141 -0.50 13.45 -20.07
N GLY A 142 -0.23 14.75 -19.99
CA GLY A 142 -1.23 15.81 -20.10
C GLY A 142 -2.13 15.90 -18.87
N ILE A 143 -1.61 15.56 -17.70
CA ILE A 143 -2.34 15.58 -16.44
C ILE A 143 -2.38 17.04 -15.93
N PRO A 144 -3.56 17.59 -15.60
CA PRO A 144 -3.67 18.97 -15.15
C PRO A 144 -3.16 19.13 -13.71
N HIS A 145 -2.61 20.31 -13.40
CA HIS A 145 -2.05 20.63 -12.07
C HIS A 145 -3.07 20.63 -10.93
N ASP A 146 -4.36 20.81 -11.21
CA ASP A 146 -5.42 20.89 -10.20
C ASP A 146 -6.06 19.53 -9.87
N HIS A 147 -5.44 18.44 -10.34
CA HIS A 147 -5.83 17.06 -10.04
C HIS A 147 -5.98 16.80 -8.54
N LYS A 148 -6.62 15.67 -8.21
CA LYS A 148 -6.78 15.18 -6.84
C LYS A 148 -6.08 13.84 -6.71
N LYS A 149 -5.24 13.71 -5.68
CA LYS A 149 -4.69 12.41 -5.29
C LYS A 149 -5.76 11.58 -4.60
N VAL A 150 -6.13 10.45 -5.18
CA VAL A 150 -7.16 9.54 -4.68
C VAL A 150 -6.61 8.12 -4.60
N ASP A 151 -7.15 7.34 -3.68
CA ASP A 151 -6.83 5.93 -3.53
C ASP A 151 -7.77 5.06 -4.38
N VAL A 152 -7.22 4.14 -5.15
CA VAL A 152 -7.99 3.09 -5.85
C VAL A 152 -7.46 1.71 -5.51
N LEU A 153 -8.37 0.75 -5.48
CA LEU A 153 -8.07 -0.62 -5.07
C LEU A 153 -7.87 -1.49 -6.30
N SER A 154 -6.67 -2.06 -6.42
CA SER A 154 -6.36 -3.11 -7.39
C SER A 154 -6.23 -4.46 -6.69
N PHE A 155 -6.32 -5.55 -7.45
CA PHE A 155 -6.15 -6.88 -6.89
C PHE A 155 -5.83 -7.93 -7.94
N HIS A 156 -5.09 -8.96 -7.52
CA HIS A 156 -4.95 -10.19 -8.28
C HIS A 156 -6.16 -11.11 -8.07
N TYR A 157 -6.62 -11.77 -9.13
CA TYR A 157 -7.72 -12.73 -9.01
C TYR A 157 -7.50 -13.98 -9.84
N THR A 158 -8.18 -15.06 -9.45
CA THR A 158 -8.34 -16.26 -10.27
C THR A 158 -9.81 -16.43 -10.62
N GLU A 159 -10.09 -16.93 -11.82
CA GLU A 159 -11.45 -17.27 -12.22
C GLU A 159 -11.60 -18.79 -12.23
N LYS A 160 -12.61 -19.31 -11.52
CA LYS A 160 -13.00 -20.72 -11.56
C LYS A 160 -14.51 -20.82 -11.71
N ASN A 161 -14.96 -21.50 -12.76
CA ASN A 161 -16.39 -21.70 -13.06
C ASN A 161 -17.19 -20.38 -13.11
N GLY A 162 -16.64 -19.34 -13.75
CA GLY A 162 -17.28 -18.02 -13.86
C GLY A 162 -17.33 -17.21 -12.56
N LYS A 163 -16.67 -17.69 -11.50
CA LYS A 163 -16.55 -16.97 -10.23
C LYS A 163 -15.15 -16.39 -10.07
N VAL A 164 -15.08 -15.07 -9.94
CA VAL A 164 -13.88 -14.33 -9.57
C VAL A 164 -13.57 -14.56 -8.10
N LYS A 165 -12.38 -15.08 -7.81
CA LYS A 165 -11.83 -15.20 -6.46
C LYS A 165 -10.59 -14.33 -6.35
N ILE A 166 -10.70 -13.27 -5.57
CA ILE A 166 -9.56 -12.40 -5.23
C ILE A 166 -8.51 -13.23 -4.48
N LYS A 167 -7.26 -13.11 -4.92
CA LYS A 167 -6.11 -13.77 -4.31
C LYS A 167 -5.66 -12.97 -3.09
N GLU A 168 -5.29 -13.68 -2.05
CA GLU A 168 -4.71 -13.09 -0.84
C GLU A 168 -3.19 -13.14 -0.97
N GLU A 169 -2.54 -12.00 -0.83
CA GLU A 169 -1.09 -11.85 -0.85
C GLU A 169 -0.64 -11.50 0.58
N LEU A 170 0.07 -12.44 1.23
CA LEU A 170 0.48 -12.36 2.64
C LEU A 170 -0.69 -12.04 3.60
N PHE A 171 -0.98 -10.75 3.82
CA PHE A 171 -1.94 -10.24 4.80
C PHE A 171 -2.99 -9.28 4.20
N TYR A 172 -3.03 -9.07 2.89
CA TYR A 172 -4.00 -8.20 2.21
C TYR A 172 -4.59 -8.86 0.96
N LYS A 173 -5.71 -8.34 0.47
CA LYS A 173 -6.34 -8.79 -0.80
C LYS A 173 -6.43 -7.69 -1.84
N HIS A 174 -6.31 -6.44 -1.41
CA HIS A 174 -6.35 -5.28 -2.28
C HIS A 174 -5.04 -4.54 -2.12
N MET A 175 -4.48 -4.07 -3.23
CA MET A 175 -3.38 -3.13 -3.23
C MET A 175 -3.97 -1.71 -3.26
N ASN A 176 -3.50 -0.82 -2.38
CA ASN A 176 -3.96 0.57 -2.31
C ASN A 176 -3.07 1.48 -3.16
N ASN A 177 -3.54 1.83 -4.35
CA ASN A 177 -2.77 2.63 -5.30
C ASN A 177 -3.20 4.10 -5.24
N GLU A 178 -2.28 5.01 -4.97
CA GLU A 178 -2.52 6.43 -5.17
C GLU A 178 -2.55 6.74 -6.68
N MET A 179 -3.62 7.39 -7.14
CA MET A 179 -3.80 7.85 -8.51
C MET A 179 -4.19 9.33 -8.53
N LYS A 180 -3.95 9.97 -9.67
CA LYS A 180 -4.35 11.35 -9.96
C LYS A 180 -5.71 11.31 -10.64
N LEU A 181 -6.74 11.82 -9.97
CA LEU A 181 -8.10 11.98 -10.47
C LEU A 181 -8.30 13.39 -11.02
N PHE A 182 -8.80 13.48 -12.24
CA PHE A 182 -9.12 14.75 -12.89
C PHE A 182 -10.21 14.58 -13.93
N ARG A 183 -10.78 15.70 -14.38
CA ARG A 183 -11.76 15.72 -15.47
C ARG A 183 -11.06 16.20 -16.74
N ASN A 184 -11.28 15.50 -17.84
CA ASN A 184 -10.86 15.95 -19.17
C ASN A 184 -12.06 15.92 -20.13
N GLY A 185 -12.62 17.08 -20.42
CA GLY A 185 -13.86 17.16 -21.21
C GLY A 185 -15.02 16.42 -20.55
N ASP A 186 -15.54 15.40 -21.22
CA ASP A 186 -16.64 14.55 -20.75
C ASP A 186 -16.16 13.23 -20.12
N ASP A 187 -14.86 13.11 -19.86
CA ASP A 187 -14.25 11.94 -19.24
C ASP A 187 -13.84 12.22 -17.79
N LEU A 188 -14.05 11.22 -16.93
CA LEU A 188 -13.37 11.07 -15.66
C LEU A 188 -12.05 10.34 -15.93
N CYS A 189 -10.93 10.95 -15.56
CA CYS A 189 -9.61 10.39 -15.80
C CYS A 189 -8.91 10.00 -14.50
N LEU A 190 -8.25 8.86 -14.52
CA LEU A 190 -7.34 8.40 -13.46
C LEU A 190 -5.98 8.16 -14.08
N ALA A 191 -4.93 8.68 -13.46
CA ALA A 191 -3.58 8.47 -13.95
C ALA A 191 -2.63 8.02 -12.83
N ASP A 192 -1.74 7.10 -13.17
CA ASP A 192 -0.59 6.73 -12.35
C ASP A 192 0.66 7.48 -12.89
N ILE A 193 1.84 6.86 -12.80
CA ILE A 193 3.08 7.44 -13.31
C ILE A 193 3.32 7.16 -14.80
N ASP A 194 2.64 6.17 -15.39
CA ASP A 194 2.93 5.71 -16.75
C ASP A 194 1.71 5.65 -17.68
N SER A 195 0.50 5.81 -17.16
CA SER A 195 -0.74 5.59 -17.90
C SER A 195 -1.84 6.54 -17.45
N VAL A 196 -2.68 6.95 -18.41
CA VAL A 196 -3.95 7.66 -18.18
C VAL A 196 -5.11 6.77 -18.62
N TYR A 197 -6.01 6.51 -17.69
CA TYR A 197 -7.27 5.81 -17.89
C TYR A 197 -8.39 6.85 -18.01
N SER A 198 -9.21 6.77 -19.06
CA SER A 198 -10.33 7.68 -19.27
C SER A 198 -11.65 6.91 -19.33
N PHE A 199 -12.63 7.38 -18.58
CA PHE A 199 -13.97 6.81 -18.50
C PHE A 199 -14.99 7.88 -18.90
N PRO A 200 -15.74 7.69 -19.99
CA PRO A 200 -16.82 8.58 -20.33
C PRO A 200 -17.80 8.70 -19.16
N ILE A 201 -18.08 9.93 -18.73
CA ILE A 201 -18.96 10.18 -17.58
C ILE A 201 -20.36 9.61 -17.84
N ALA A 202 -20.81 9.64 -19.10
CA ALA A 202 -22.08 9.05 -19.53
C ALA A 202 -22.17 7.52 -19.30
N ASP A 203 -21.03 6.83 -19.25
CA ASP A 203 -20.94 5.38 -19.05
C ASP A 203 -20.90 5.00 -17.58
N ILE A 204 -20.60 5.94 -16.69
CA ILE A 204 -20.66 5.75 -15.24
C ILE A 204 -22.13 5.73 -14.82
N LYS A 205 -22.58 4.62 -14.22
CA LYS A 205 -24.00 4.41 -13.91
C LYS A 205 -24.34 4.68 -12.46
N LYS A 206 -23.49 4.26 -11.53
CA LYS A 206 -23.71 4.40 -10.09
C LYS A 206 -22.49 4.03 -9.26
N TYR A 207 -22.51 4.44 -8.01
CA TYR A 207 -21.60 3.98 -6.95
C TYR A 207 -22.32 3.00 -6.03
N VAL A 208 -21.79 1.80 -5.85
CA VAL A 208 -22.37 0.77 -4.96
C VAL A 208 -21.46 0.55 -3.76
N LEU A 209 -21.93 0.92 -2.56
CA LEU A 209 -21.19 0.69 -1.32
C LEU A 209 -21.19 -0.81 -0.99
N LYS A 210 -20.02 -1.43 -1.02
CA LYS A 210 -19.87 -2.88 -0.82
C LYS A 210 -20.06 -3.28 0.64
N LYS A 211 -20.81 -4.35 0.89
CA LYS A 211 -21.10 -4.85 2.26
C LYS A 211 -19.85 -5.33 2.97
N LYS A 212 -18.90 -5.93 2.25
CA LYS A 212 -17.62 -6.36 2.81
C LYS A 212 -16.65 -5.18 2.83
N LYS A 213 -15.79 -5.13 3.86
CA LYS A 213 -14.65 -4.21 3.86
C LYS A 213 -13.56 -4.72 2.92
N ALA A 214 -12.87 -3.80 2.27
CA ALA A 214 -11.58 -4.10 1.66
C ALA A 214 -10.55 -4.30 2.78
N ASN A 215 -9.57 -5.17 2.54
CA ASN A 215 -8.37 -5.30 3.34
C ASN A 215 -7.18 -4.97 2.45
N MET A 216 -6.64 -3.78 2.65
CA MET A 216 -5.63 -3.17 1.81
C MET A 216 -4.30 -3.04 2.54
N ASP A 217 -3.22 -3.03 1.76
CA ASP A 217 -1.92 -2.57 2.21
C ASP A 217 -1.86 -1.03 2.20
N GLU A 218 -0.87 -0.51 2.93
CA GLU A 218 -0.41 0.88 2.90
C GLU A 218 -1.45 2.00 3.10
N TRP A 219 -0.97 3.15 3.59
CA TRP A 219 -1.80 4.33 3.79
C TRP A 219 -1.12 5.50 3.09
N ASN A 220 -1.73 5.97 2.00
CA ASN A 220 -1.15 6.98 1.12
C ASN A 220 -1.41 8.42 1.57
N LYS A 221 -2.20 8.63 2.64
CA LYS A 221 -2.61 9.97 3.07
C LYS A 221 -1.71 10.52 4.18
N ASP A 222 -1.41 11.81 4.12
CA ASP A 222 -0.60 12.50 5.13
C ASP A 222 -1.23 12.44 6.53
N VAL A 223 -2.56 12.53 6.60
CA VAL A 223 -3.30 12.44 7.86
C VAL A 223 -3.58 10.96 8.17
N PRO A 224 -3.19 10.45 9.35
CA PRO A 224 -3.49 9.08 9.73
C PRO A 224 -4.98 8.75 9.68
N PHE A 225 -5.33 7.53 9.26
CA PHE A 225 -6.72 7.09 9.08
C PHE A 225 -7.62 7.20 10.33
N ASN A 226 -7.02 7.26 11.52
CA ASN A 226 -7.74 7.38 12.80
C ASN A 226 -7.82 8.83 13.33
N LYS A 227 -7.39 9.81 12.54
CA LYS A 227 -7.38 11.24 12.88
C LYS A 227 -8.09 12.07 11.81
N GLY A 228 -8.33 13.35 12.13
CA GLY A 228 -8.85 14.34 11.19
C GLY A 228 -10.15 13.92 10.51
N GLU A 229 -10.23 14.20 9.21
CA GLU A 229 -11.38 13.88 8.36
C GLU A 229 -11.64 12.38 8.24
N TYR A 230 -10.63 11.53 8.40
CA TYR A 230 -10.76 10.08 8.18
C TYR A 230 -11.44 9.35 9.35
N LYS A 231 -11.48 9.96 10.53
CA LYS A 231 -12.08 9.37 11.74
C LYS A 231 -13.53 8.94 11.55
N GLN A 232 -14.29 9.65 10.70
CA GLN A 232 -15.71 9.37 10.45
C GLN A 232 -15.94 8.02 9.74
N TYR A 233 -14.96 7.52 8.98
CA TYR A 233 -15.07 6.29 8.19
C TYR A 233 -14.78 5.02 9.00
N LYS A 234 -14.41 5.14 10.29
CA LYS A 234 -14.18 4.01 11.21
C LYS A 234 -13.25 2.94 10.60
N ILE A 235 -12.18 3.41 9.98
CA ILE A 235 -11.10 2.59 9.41
C ILE A 235 -10.35 1.93 10.56
N THR A 236 -10.00 0.66 10.39
CA THR A 236 -9.32 -0.16 11.41
C THR A 236 -8.08 -0.81 10.82
N SER A 237 -7.06 -1.09 11.61
CA SER A 237 -5.90 -1.90 11.19
C SER A 237 -5.71 -3.11 12.12
N ASN A 238 -5.03 -4.15 11.63
CA ASN A 238 -4.55 -5.24 12.48
C ASN A 238 -3.09 -5.01 12.91
N ASP A 239 -2.56 -5.92 13.74
CA ASP A 239 -1.18 -5.86 14.24
C ASP A 239 -0.11 -6.05 13.14
N TYR A 240 -0.52 -6.55 11.96
CA TYR A 240 0.34 -6.70 10.78
C TYR A 240 0.33 -5.47 9.87
N GLY A 241 -0.41 -4.41 10.24
CA GLY A 241 -0.52 -3.18 9.45
C GLY A 241 -1.53 -3.24 8.31
N THR A 242 -2.26 -4.34 8.11
CA THR A 242 -3.35 -4.41 7.13
C THR A 242 -4.46 -3.45 7.53
N ILE A 243 -4.94 -2.64 6.59
CA ILE A 243 -5.99 -1.65 6.81
C ILE A 243 -7.33 -2.16 6.27
N PHE A 244 -8.40 -1.96 7.04
CA PHE A 244 -9.75 -2.39 6.72
C PHE A 244 -10.70 -1.20 6.61
N CYS A 245 -11.17 -0.92 5.41
CA CYS A 245 -12.10 0.17 5.10
C CYS A 245 -13.30 -0.31 4.29
N ARG A 246 -14.41 0.43 4.34
CA ARG A 246 -15.49 0.27 3.37
C ARG A 246 -15.06 0.87 2.04
N TYR A 247 -15.63 0.39 0.94
CA TYR A 247 -15.27 0.83 -0.40
C TYR A 247 -16.49 0.81 -1.31
N TYR A 248 -16.43 1.63 -2.36
CA TYR A 248 -17.41 1.68 -3.43
C TYR A 248 -16.95 0.90 -4.64
N ALA A 249 -17.91 0.32 -5.36
CA ALA A 249 -17.76 -0.11 -6.74
C ALA A 249 -18.44 0.92 -7.64
N MET A 250 -17.66 1.68 -8.41
CA MET A 250 -18.17 2.53 -9.48
C MET A 250 -18.46 1.66 -10.70
N GLN A 251 -19.74 1.53 -11.07
CA GLN A 251 -20.15 0.71 -12.20
C GLN A 251 -20.10 1.52 -13.49
N ILE A 252 -19.46 0.96 -14.50
CA ILE A 252 -19.23 1.55 -15.82
C ILE A 252 -19.81 0.58 -16.84
N SER A 253 -20.76 1.04 -17.64
CA SER A 253 -21.32 0.25 -18.75
C SER A 253 -20.72 0.79 -20.04
N ASP A 254 -19.73 0.07 -20.54
CA ASP A 254 -19.02 0.37 -21.78
C ASP A 254 -19.56 -0.49 -22.92
N VAL A 255 -19.33 -0.08 -24.17
CA VAL A 255 -19.82 -0.81 -25.36
C VAL A 255 -19.30 -2.25 -25.44
N PHE A 256 -18.21 -2.57 -24.72
CA PHE A 256 -17.63 -3.90 -24.66
C PHE A 256 -17.99 -4.69 -23.40
N GLY A 257 -18.80 -4.12 -22.51
CA GLY A 257 -19.37 -4.81 -21.36
C GLY A 257 -19.39 -4.01 -20.07
N GLU A 258 -19.72 -4.72 -18.99
CA GLU A 258 -19.87 -4.14 -17.67
C GLU A 258 -18.57 -4.21 -16.86
N TYR A 259 -18.12 -3.05 -16.40
CA TYR A 259 -16.93 -2.86 -15.59
C TYR A 259 -17.26 -2.26 -14.22
N GLU A 260 -16.36 -2.48 -13.27
CA GLU A 260 -16.36 -1.78 -11.99
C GLU A 260 -14.98 -1.29 -11.61
N LEU A 261 -14.91 -0.16 -10.91
CA LEU A 261 -13.69 0.37 -10.33
C LEU A 261 -13.87 0.47 -8.82
N PHE A 262 -12.89 -0.02 -8.06
CA PHE A 262 -12.96 0.00 -6.60
C PHE A 262 -12.15 1.14 -6.02
N PHE A 263 -12.73 1.88 -5.10
CA PHE A 263 -12.04 2.92 -4.33
C PHE A 263 -12.58 3.00 -2.90
N PRO A 264 -11.77 3.37 -1.90
CA PRO A 264 -12.20 3.47 -0.51
C PRO A 264 -13.34 4.49 -0.30
N GLU A 265 -14.20 4.26 0.69
CA GLU A 265 -15.38 5.09 0.98
C GLU A 265 -15.04 6.58 1.17
N TYR A 266 -13.84 6.88 1.67
CA TYR A 266 -13.38 8.24 1.89
C TYR A 266 -13.03 9.01 0.62
N GLU A 267 -12.96 8.35 -0.54
CA GLU A 267 -12.72 8.99 -1.85
C GLU A 267 -14.01 9.36 -2.59
N LEU A 268 -15.18 8.96 -2.08
CA LEU A 268 -16.45 9.16 -2.79
C LEU A 268 -16.68 10.63 -3.18
N ALA A 269 -16.35 11.57 -2.30
CA ALA A 269 -16.60 12.99 -2.54
C ALA A 269 -15.84 13.50 -3.78
N GLN A 270 -14.60 13.04 -3.97
CA GLN A 270 -13.73 13.41 -5.08
C GLN A 270 -14.28 12.85 -6.40
N PHE A 271 -14.70 11.58 -6.42
CA PHE A 271 -15.33 10.97 -7.60
C PHE A 271 -16.66 11.65 -7.97
N LYS A 272 -17.51 11.93 -6.97
CA LYS A 272 -18.80 12.61 -7.16
C LYS A 272 -18.67 14.04 -7.68
N ALA A 273 -17.56 14.71 -7.38
CA ALA A 273 -17.30 16.06 -7.90
C ALA A 273 -17.14 16.07 -9.44
N ILE A 274 -16.78 14.94 -10.05
CA ILE A 274 -16.64 14.79 -11.50
C ILE A 274 -17.87 14.11 -12.10
N ALA A 275 -18.33 13.01 -11.50
CA ALA A 275 -19.47 12.23 -11.97
C ALA A 275 -20.54 12.07 -10.88
N ASP A 276 -21.55 12.94 -10.86
CA ASP A 276 -22.64 12.89 -9.89
C ASP A 276 -23.73 11.90 -10.31
N VAL A 277 -23.46 10.61 -10.06
CA VAL A 277 -24.39 9.50 -10.33
C VAL A 277 -24.98 8.95 -9.03
N PRO A 278 -26.08 8.16 -9.10
CA PRO A 278 -26.71 7.59 -7.91
C PRO A 278 -25.75 6.78 -7.03
N VAL A 279 -25.98 6.84 -5.71
CA VAL A 279 -25.22 6.09 -4.70
C VAL A 279 -26.15 5.06 -4.06
N GLU A 280 -25.77 3.80 -4.12
CA GLU A 280 -26.51 2.66 -3.60
C GLU A 280 -25.69 1.90 -2.55
N LYS A 281 -26.36 1.03 -1.80
CA LYS A 281 -25.73 0.06 -0.90
C LYS A 281 -26.03 -1.34 -1.40
N GLU A 282 -25.01 -2.21 -1.39
CA GLU A 282 -25.16 -3.63 -1.71
C GLU A 282 -26.09 -4.36 -0.73
#